data_AF-A0A380ZXG2-F1
#
_entry.id   AF-A0A380ZXG2-F1
#
_cell.length_a   1.000
_cell.length_b   1.000
_cell.length_c   1.000
_cell.angle_alpha   90.00
_cell.angle_beta   90.00
_cell.angle_gamma   90.00
#
_symmetry.space_group_name_H-M   'P 1'
#
loop_
_entity.id
_entity.type
_entity.pdbx_description
1 polymer ?
#
loop_
_entity_poly.entity_id
_entity_poly.type
_entity_poly.pdbx_seq_one_letter_code
_entity_poly.pdbx_strand_id
1 'polypeptide(L)'
;MKKIFPFIVLLGLIACAEYIAPPKNQLSKEEMASIIAELSLNEQTLFVQPKGSTEEGVYFIFKKYNISSQDFKDNYTYYLAKKEMPKILDKAQKKIIAMHPKAKEHIQQEDKLQNAERPE
;
A
#
# COMPACT_ATOMS: atom_id res chain seq x y z
N MET A 1 23.69 -3.22 43.52
CA MET A 1 22.71 -2.48 42.69
C MET A 1 23.27 -1.88 41.39
N LYS A 2 24.60 -1.79 41.17
CA LYS A 2 25.18 -1.20 39.93
C LYS A 2 25.22 -2.11 38.68
N LYS A 3 24.91 -3.42 38.80
CA LYS A 3 25.00 -4.40 37.70
C LYS A 3 23.67 -4.69 36.99
N ILE A 4 22.56 -4.11 37.45
CA ILE A 4 21.20 -4.36 36.92
C ILE A 4 20.83 -3.33 35.83
N PHE A 5 21.48 -2.17 35.84
CA PHE A 5 21.30 -1.11 34.86
C PHE A 5 21.42 -1.57 33.38
N PRO A 6 22.42 -2.39 32.98
CA PRO A 6 22.50 -2.84 31.59
C PRO A 6 21.33 -3.76 31.19
N PHE A 7 20.73 -4.47 32.15
CA PHE A 7 19.62 -5.40 31.88
C PHE A 7 18.31 -4.65 31.60
N ILE A 8 18.08 -3.54 32.30
CA ILE A 8 16.91 -2.66 32.10
C ILE A 8 16.98 -1.95 30.73
N VAL A 9 18.18 -1.54 30.30
CA VAL A 9 18.40 -0.92 28.99
C VAL A 9 18.13 -1.91 27.85
N LEU A 10 18.53 -3.18 28.01
CA LEU A 10 18.28 -4.23 27.02
C LEU A 10 16.79 -4.57 26.88
N LEU A 11 16.03 -4.58 27.99
CA LEU A 11 14.58 -4.82 28.00
C LEU A 11 13.79 -3.69 27.31
N GLY A 12 14.27 -2.45 27.36
CA GLY A 12 13.64 -1.31 26.70
C GLY A 12 13.69 -1.38 25.16
N LEU A 13 14.68 -2.06 24.58
CA LEU A 13 14.84 -2.16 23.12
C LEU A 13 13.83 -3.10 22.45
N ILE A 14 13.25 -4.05 23.19
CA ILE A 14 12.33 -5.07 22.66
C ILE A 14 10.87 -4.55 22.66
N ALA A 15 10.57 -3.52 23.44
CA ALA A 15 9.21 -2.99 23.62
C ALA A 15 8.62 -2.30 22.37
N CYS A 16 9.45 -1.88 21.41
CA CYS A 16 8.97 -1.27 20.15
C CYS A 16 8.59 -2.28 19.07
N ALA A 17 8.70 -3.59 19.32
CA ALA A 17 8.24 -4.60 18.37
C ALA A 17 6.72 -4.77 18.50
N GLU A 18 5.95 -3.96 17.78
CA GLU A 18 4.50 -4.18 17.64
C GLU A 18 4.25 -5.49 16.87
N TYR A 19 3.83 -6.51 17.61
CA TYR A 19 3.38 -7.76 17.01
C TYR A 19 1.98 -7.58 16.42
N ILE A 20 1.90 -7.53 15.10
CA ILE A 20 0.64 -7.57 14.35
C ILE A 20 0.43 -8.98 13.78
N ALA A 21 -0.73 -9.58 14.07
CA ALA A 21 -1.11 -10.86 13.52
C ALA A 21 -1.37 -10.74 12.00
N PRO A 22 -1.01 -11.75 11.19
CA PRO A 22 -1.37 -11.77 9.79
C PRO A 22 -2.90 -11.82 9.62
N PRO A 23 -3.46 -11.15 8.58
CA PRO A 23 -4.88 -11.25 8.23
C PRO A 23 -5.29 -12.69 7.93
N LYS A 24 -6.57 -13.03 8.17
CA LYS A 24 -7.11 -14.38 7.87
C LYS A 24 -7.06 -14.69 6.38
N ASN A 25 -7.41 -13.71 5.55
CA ASN A 25 -7.27 -13.78 4.10
C ASN A 25 -6.05 -12.94 3.69
N GLN A 26 -4.86 -13.49 3.89
CA GLN A 26 -3.61 -12.78 3.61
C GLN A 26 -3.40 -12.65 2.09
N LEU A 27 -3.34 -11.41 1.61
CA LEU A 27 -3.04 -11.08 0.22
C LEU A 27 -1.53 -10.97 0.06
N SER A 28 -1.01 -11.46 -1.07
CA SER A 28 0.36 -11.20 -1.47
C SER A 28 0.60 -9.71 -1.74
N LYS A 29 1.87 -9.30 -1.73
CA LYS A 29 2.25 -7.93 -2.10
C LYS A 29 1.88 -7.61 -3.54
N GLU A 30 1.96 -8.60 -4.42
CA GLU A 30 1.59 -8.54 -5.82
C GLU A 30 0.07 -8.33 -6.02
N GLU A 31 -0.76 -9.04 -5.25
CA GLU A 31 -2.22 -8.85 -5.24
C GLU A 31 -2.58 -7.47 -4.71
N MET A 32 -2.02 -7.07 -3.56
CA MET A 32 -2.22 -5.73 -3.00
C MET A 32 -1.85 -4.64 -4.00
N ALA A 33 -0.70 -4.77 -4.67
CA ALA A 33 -0.25 -3.81 -5.68
C ALA A 33 -1.20 -3.75 -6.89
N SER A 34 -1.78 -4.89 -7.28
CA SER A 34 -2.72 -4.95 -8.42
C SER A 34 -4.07 -4.35 -8.07
N ILE A 35 -4.59 -4.64 -6.87
CA ILE A 35 -5.82 -4.04 -6.34
C ILE A 35 -5.65 -2.53 -6.21
N ILE A 36 -4.55 -2.04 -5.62
CA ILE A 36 -4.27 -0.60 -5.49
C ILE A 36 -4.21 0.06 -6.88
N ALA A 37 -3.50 -0.54 -7.84
CA ALA A 37 -3.42 0.02 -9.19
C ALA A 37 -4.80 0.13 -9.86
N GLU A 38 -5.64 -0.90 -9.76
CA GLU A 38 -7.00 -0.89 -10.32
C GLU A 38 -7.92 0.10 -9.60
N LEU A 39 -7.84 0.21 -8.27
CA LEU A 39 -8.57 1.21 -7.50
C LEU A 39 -8.17 2.63 -7.90
N SER A 40 -6.87 2.91 -8.04
CA SER A 40 -6.38 4.22 -8.47
C SER A 40 -6.83 4.58 -9.89
N LEU A 41 -6.94 3.60 -10.79
CA LEU A 41 -7.50 3.83 -12.13
C LEU A 41 -9.01 4.02 -12.08
N ASN A 42 -9.72 3.30 -11.19
CA ASN A 42 -11.15 3.43 -10.98
C ASN A 42 -11.55 4.82 -10.47
N GLU A 43 -10.81 5.36 -9.50
CA GLU A 43 -10.97 6.74 -9.01
C GLU A 43 -10.74 7.76 -10.13
N GLN A 44 -9.82 7.48 -11.07
CA GLN A 44 -9.55 8.35 -12.23
C GLN A 44 -10.64 8.24 -13.32
N THR A 45 -11.33 7.11 -13.47
CA THR A 45 -12.41 6.96 -14.48
C THR A 45 -13.60 7.89 -14.26
N LEU A 46 -13.80 8.40 -13.04
CA LEU A 46 -14.84 9.40 -12.73
C LEU A 46 -14.63 10.71 -13.50
N PHE A 47 -13.39 11.06 -13.85
CA PHE A 47 -13.09 12.27 -14.63
C PHE A 47 -13.41 12.11 -16.12
N VAL A 48 -13.42 10.89 -16.66
CA VAL A 48 -13.60 10.61 -18.09
C VAL A 48 -15.00 10.10 -18.40
N GLN A 49 -15.62 9.34 -17.50
CA GLN A 49 -16.98 8.81 -17.63
C GLN A 49 -17.76 8.94 -16.31
N PRO A 50 -18.42 10.08 -16.06
CA PRO A 50 -19.19 10.31 -14.82
C PRO A 50 -20.48 9.49 -14.72
N LYS A 51 -20.71 8.49 -15.60
CA LYS A 51 -21.93 7.68 -15.65
C LYS A 51 -21.91 6.43 -14.76
N GLY A 52 -20.77 6.09 -14.14
CA GLY A 52 -20.64 4.97 -13.19
C GLY A 52 -20.35 5.46 -11.77
N SER A 53 -20.85 4.75 -10.75
CA SER A 53 -20.52 5.05 -9.36
C SER A 53 -19.14 4.49 -9.00
N THR A 54 -18.35 5.24 -8.23
CA THR A 54 -17.05 4.78 -7.70
C THR A 54 -17.19 3.46 -6.94
N GLU A 55 -18.31 3.32 -6.22
CA GLU A 55 -18.64 2.17 -5.39
C GLU A 55 -18.83 0.88 -6.20
N GLU A 56 -19.49 0.94 -7.37
CA GLU A 56 -19.62 -0.22 -8.26
C GLU A 56 -18.26 -0.69 -8.77
N GLY A 57 -17.39 0.25 -9.17
CA GLY A 57 -16.04 -0.07 -9.63
C GLY A 57 -15.21 -0.74 -8.53
N VAL A 58 -15.24 -0.21 -7.31
CA VAL A 58 -14.60 -0.82 -6.13
C VAL A 58 -15.17 -2.23 -5.88
N TYR A 59 -16.50 -2.40 -5.97
CA TYR A 59 -17.14 -3.69 -5.79
C TYR A 59 -16.67 -4.73 -6.83
N PHE A 60 -16.59 -4.35 -8.12
CA PHE A 60 -16.12 -5.26 -9.17
C PHE A 60 -14.65 -5.64 -9.00
N ILE A 61 -13.80 -4.71 -8.57
CA ILE A 61 -12.40 -4.99 -8.25
C ILE A 61 -12.33 -6.01 -7.12
N PHE A 62 -13.01 -5.77 -5.99
CA PHE A 62 -12.98 -6.70 -4.86
C PHE A 62 -13.55 -8.08 -5.22
N LYS A 63 -14.62 -8.12 -6.02
CA LYS A 63 -15.17 -9.37 -6.55
C LYS A 63 -14.17 -10.12 -7.45
N LYS A 64 -13.43 -9.41 -8.31
CA LYS A 64 -12.40 -9.99 -9.19
C LYS A 64 -11.29 -10.67 -8.40
N TYR A 65 -10.88 -10.08 -7.28
CA TYR A 65 -9.86 -10.64 -6.40
C TYR A 65 -10.41 -11.58 -5.32
N ASN A 66 -11.73 -11.84 -5.31
CA ASN A 66 -12.41 -12.65 -4.30
C ASN A 66 -12.11 -12.21 -2.86
N ILE A 67 -12.16 -10.90 -2.62
CA ILE A 67 -11.93 -10.30 -1.30
C ILE A 67 -13.10 -9.43 -0.88
N SER A 68 -13.24 -9.24 0.43
CA SER A 68 -14.10 -8.20 0.99
C SER A 68 -13.33 -6.89 1.18
N SER A 69 -14.06 -5.79 1.39
CA SER A 69 -13.47 -4.51 1.79
C SER A 69 -12.71 -4.62 3.12
N GLN A 70 -13.13 -5.53 4.01
CA GLN A 70 -12.44 -5.77 5.28
C GLN A 70 -11.11 -6.48 5.06
N ASP A 71 -11.07 -7.49 4.17
CA ASP A 71 -9.82 -8.19 3.84
C ASP A 71 -8.76 -7.21 3.30
N PHE A 72 -9.16 -6.27 2.43
CA PHE A 72 -8.26 -5.23 1.96
C PHE A 72 -7.74 -4.34 3.09
N LYS A 73 -8.61 -3.87 4.00
CA LYS A 73 -8.23 -3.03 5.15
C LYS A 73 -7.29 -3.74 6.12
N ASP A 74 -7.54 -5.02 6.39
CA ASP A 74 -6.71 -5.82 7.29
C ASP A 74 -5.31 -6.02 6.70
N ASN A 75 -5.21 -6.33 5.41
CA ASN A 75 -3.94 -6.44 4.70
C ASN A 75 -3.21 -5.10 4.59
N TYR A 76 -3.93 -4.02 4.32
CA TYR A 76 -3.35 -2.67 4.28
C TYR A 76 -2.71 -2.30 5.63
N THR A 77 -3.44 -2.52 6.73
CA THR A 77 -2.96 -2.29 8.10
C THR A 77 -1.75 -3.17 8.41
N TYR A 78 -1.80 -4.46 8.06
CA TYR A 78 -0.69 -5.40 8.23
C TYR A 78 0.58 -4.92 7.53
N TYR A 79 0.49 -4.55 6.25
CA TYR A 79 1.65 -4.11 5.47
C TYR A 79 2.17 -2.71 5.85
N LEU A 80 1.31 -1.84 6.39
CA LEU A 80 1.74 -0.58 7.02
C LEU A 80 2.58 -0.85 8.27
N ALA A 81 2.07 -1.67 9.20
CA ALA A 81 2.79 -2.01 10.44
C ALA A 81 4.13 -2.72 10.16
N LYS A 82 4.19 -3.54 9.10
CA LYS A 82 5.44 -4.18 8.63
C LYS A 82 6.38 -3.25 7.85
N LYS A 83 6.00 -1.99 7.60
CA LYS A 83 6.74 -1.02 6.79
C LYS A 83 7.01 -1.50 5.36
N GLU A 84 6.12 -2.33 4.82
CA GLU A 84 6.26 -2.91 3.47
C GLU A 84 5.41 -2.19 2.42
N MET A 85 4.49 -1.32 2.85
CA MET A 85 3.63 -0.54 1.96
C MET A 85 4.39 0.23 0.87
N PRO A 86 5.55 0.88 1.12
CA PRO A 86 6.29 1.57 0.06
C PRO A 86 6.66 0.67 -1.12
N LYS A 87 6.99 -0.60 -0.86
CA LYS A 87 7.31 -1.58 -1.92
C LYS A 87 6.08 -2.02 -2.70
N ILE A 88 4.92 -2.07 -2.03
CA ILE A 88 3.64 -2.40 -2.67
C ILE A 88 3.21 -1.26 -3.59
N LEU A 89 3.37 -0.01 -3.15
CA LEU A 89 3.06 1.18 -3.94
C LEU A 89 3.96 1.32 -5.17
N ASP A 90 5.27 1.09 -5.04
CA ASP A 90 6.19 1.05 -6.20
C ASP A 90 5.77 -0.01 -7.22
N LYS A 91 5.35 -1.20 -6.77
CA LYS A 91 4.80 -2.23 -7.66
C LYS A 91 3.50 -1.79 -8.32
N ALA A 92 2.61 -1.11 -7.60
CA ALA A 92 1.36 -0.60 -8.14
C ALA A 92 1.61 0.45 -9.23
N GLN A 93 2.51 1.39 -8.97
CA GLN A 93 2.94 2.41 -9.93
C GLN A 93 3.53 1.78 -11.20
N LYS A 94 4.40 0.78 -11.06
CA LYS A 94 4.94 0.01 -12.20
C LYS A 94 3.85 -0.68 -13.01
N LYS A 95 2.82 -1.23 -12.35
CA LYS A 95 1.66 -1.84 -13.03
C LYS A 95 0.85 -0.79 -13.80
N ILE A 96 0.60 0.37 -13.22
CA ILE A 96 -0.08 1.48 -13.90
C ILE A 96 0.71 1.91 -15.15
N ILE A 97 2.02 2.10 -15.03
CA ILE A 97 2.89 2.47 -16.15
C ILE A 97 2.88 1.39 -17.24
N ALA A 98 2.87 0.11 -16.87
CA ALA A 98 2.82 -0.99 -17.85
C ALA A 98 1.49 -1.01 -18.63
N MET A 99 0.37 -0.69 -17.98
CA MET A 99 -0.95 -0.58 -18.63
C MET A 99 -1.08 0.69 -19.47
N HIS A 100 -0.46 1.80 -19.03
CA HIS A 100 -0.52 3.10 -19.68
C HIS A 100 0.90 3.67 -19.87
N PRO A 101 1.66 3.22 -20.89
CA PRO A 101 3.04 3.65 -21.08
C PRO A 101 3.19 5.15 -21.31
N LYS A 102 2.14 5.84 -21.79
CA LYS A 102 2.11 7.30 -21.93
C LYS A 102 2.07 8.04 -20.59
N ALA A 103 1.62 7.40 -19.51
CA ALA A 103 1.65 7.97 -18.16
C ALA A 103 3.08 8.04 -17.59
N LYS A 104 4.03 7.28 -18.16
CA LYS A 104 5.41 7.19 -17.70
C LYS A 104 6.11 8.55 -17.67
N GLU A 105 5.86 9.41 -18.66
CA GLU A 105 6.53 10.72 -18.77
C GLU A 105 6.06 11.69 -17.68
N HIS A 106 4.76 11.66 -17.33
CA HIS A 106 4.19 12.49 -16.28
C HIS A 106 4.61 12.01 -14.88
N ILE A 107 4.56 10.70 -14.65
CA ILE A 107 4.90 10.10 -13.35
C ILE A 107 6.39 10.30 -13.02
N GLN A 108 7.27 10.17 -14.01
CA GLN A 108 8.72 10.38 -13.81
C GLN A 108 9.09 11.84 -13.51
N GLN A 109 8.28 12.81 -13.93
CA GLN A 109 8.49 14.22 -13.59
C GLN A 109 8.08 14.49 -12.15
N GLU A 110 6.93 13.95 -11.71
CA GLU A 110 6.46 14.09 -10.33
C GLU A 110 7.35 13.36 -9.31
N ASP A 111 7.84 12.15 -9.63
CA ASP A 111 8.80 11.43 -8.78
C ASP A 111 10.11 12.20 -8.58
N LYS A 112 10.58 12.91 -9.63
CA LYS A 112 11.78 13.75 -9.55
C LYS A 112 11.56 14.98 -8.67
N LEU A 113 10.37 15.57 -8.73
CA LEU A 113 9.99 16.72 -7.90
C LEU A 113 9.84 16.31 -6.43
N GLN A 114 9.13 15.22 -6.15
CA GLN A 114 8.92 14.74 -4.78
C GLN A 114 10.21 14.26 -4.09
N ASN A 115 11.14 13.66 -4.84
CA ASN A 115 12.44 13.26 -4.27
C ASN A 115 13.40 14.46 -4.12
N ALA A 116 13.20 15.56 -4.84
CA ALA A 116 13.95 16.80 -4.63
C ALA A 116 13.46 17.57 -3.39
N GLU A 117 12.21 17.36 -2.96
CA GLU A 117 11.57 18.07 -1.84
C GLU A 117 11.60 17.31 -0.51
N ARG A 118 12.03 16.04 -0.49
CA ARG A 118 12.18 15.26 0.75
C ARG A 118 13.63 15.35 1.25
N PRO A 119 13.98 16.20 2.23
CA PRO A 119 15.32 16.20 2.80
C PRO A 119 15.58 14.86 3.50
N GLU A 120 16.79 14.33 3.31
CA GLU A 120 17.28 13.10 3.96
C GLU A 120 17.31 13.21 5.49
#